data_AF-A0A8X8XIP0-F1
#
_entry.id   AF-A0A8X8XIP0-F1
#
_cell.length_a   1.000
_cell.length_b   1.000
_cell.length_c   1.000
_cell.angle_alpha   90.00
_cell.angle_beta   90.00
_cell.angle_gamma   90.00
#
_symmetry.space_group_name_H-M   'P 1'
#
loop_
_entity.id
_entity.type
_entity.pdbx_description
1 polymer ?
#
loop_
_entity_poly.entity_id
_entity_poly.type
_entity_poly.pdbx_seq_one_letter_code
_entity_poly.pdbx_strand_id
1 'polypeptide(L)'
;MSRLLRFSRQAFDLKTLHHRRAGAQPFLSSFSNSATESAGAASEPKPPPYIPPLIGIQLTKHAGRGAFALQRIASGEVLHSARPILAHPSLSMINCVCYYCLRRLPKRGGTAEAHHTVSFCSEQCEQTSKKFYDVEKQIDWSRFHEYCRQKGLKYPLIMKRFACQVIAGNIPTDILELLQGEDLSDRAHLIKEEFALLRSTLEDADIKVERQKKKNMDEGKGPIVDGEAEEPLSFLTEEWYTDVLGRIRINAFRVELPVQSHEDLLSSAAATVEGEAAVGNAMYMLPSFYNHSCEPNVNIVWSDSAEGKMVALRDIEKGPFFEPSAVLDLFQFFIAFAGVCYALRRFCMVALVLGRLSACHDIAAEEVRICYLDASMGYEARAKILYGGYGFVCDCPRCVAKE
;
A
#
# COMPACT_ATOMS: atom_id res chain seq x y z
N MET A 1 12.17 23.91 -37.55
CA MET A 1 12.85 25.13 -37.07
C MET A 1 11.98 25.81 -36.03
N SER A 2 12.50 25.91 -34.81
CA SER A 2 12.20 26.82 -33.70
C SER A 2 10.86 27.59 -33.69
N ARG A 3 10.06 27.36 -32.65
CA ARG A 3 9.60 28.41 -31.71
C ARG A 3 9.18 27.78 -30.39
N LEU A 4 10.15 27.72 -29.48
CA LEU A 4 9.96 27.49 -28.06
C LEU A 4 9.25 28.71 -27.45
N LEU A 5 8.06 28.51 -26.90
CA LEU A 5 7.46 29.45 -25.95
C LEU A 5 7.42 28.76 -24.58
N ARG A 6 8.34 29.23 -23.73
CA ARG A 6 8.44 28.92 -22.30
C ARG A 6 7.24 29.55 -21.60
N PHE A 7 6.44 28.76 -20.89
CA PHE A 7 5.62 29.29 -19.82
C PHE A 7 6.18 28.93 -18.45
N SER A 8 6.35 30.01 -17.71
CA SER A 8 6.92 30.18 -16.38
C SER A 8 6.32 29.24 -15.33
N ARG A 9 7.19 28.59 -14.56
CA ARG A 9 6.85 28.00 -13.26
C ARG A 9 6.50 29.14 -12.30
N GLN A 10 5.28 29.16 -11.77
CA GLN A 10 4.99 29.94 -10.58
C GLN A 10 5.69 29.27 -9.39
N ALA A 11 6.77 29.90 -8.95
CA ALA A 11 7.37 29.64 -7.65
C ALA A 11 6.48 30.28 -6.59
N PHE A 12 5.98 29.48 -5.65
CA PHE A 12 5.49 30.04 -4.39
C PHE A 12 6.70 30.43 -3.55
N ASP A 13 6.88 31.74 -3.38
CA ASP A 13 7.94 32.37 -2.62
C ASP A 13 7.67 32.18 -1.11
N LEU A 14 8.57 31.48 -0.44
CA LEU A 14 8.49 31.18 1.00
C LEU A 14 9.63 31.93 1.70
N LYS A 15 9.37 33.21 2.00
CA LYS A 15 10.13 34.07 2.92
C LYS A 15 9.08 34.97 3.57
N THR A 16 8.95 35.18 4.88
CA THR A 16 9.94 35.28 5.95
C THR A 16 9.14 35.32 7.26
N LEU A 17 9.47 34.50 8.27
CA LEU A 17 9.09 34.80 9.66
C LEU A 17 10.25 34.39 10.57
N HIS A 18 11.10 35.37 10.84
CA HIS A 18 12.16 35.29 11.84
C HIS A 18 11.59 35.44 13.26
N HIS A 19 12.04 34.54 14.13
CA HIS A 19 12.27 34.68 15.56
C HIS A 19 11.18 35.27 16.48
N ARG A 20 10.68 34.41 17.38
CA ARG A 20 10.82 34.66 18.83
C ARG A 20 11.18 33.38 19.58
N ARG A 21 12.26 33.49 20.35
CA ARG A 21 12.86 32.53 21.29
C ARG A 21 11.96 32.33 22.52
N ALA A 22 11.74 31.08 22.89
CA ALA A 22 11.69 30.55 24.25
C ALA A 22 11.76 29.01 24.08
N GLY A 23 12.76 28.26 24.52
CA GLY A 23 13.47 28.31 25.79
C GLY A 23 13.07 27.09 26.62
N ALA A 24 13.56 25.89 26.26
CA ALA A 24 13.63 24.74 27.16
C ALA A 24 14.54 23.65 26.56
N GLN A 25 15.61 23.35 27.27
CA GLN A 25 16.60 22.30 27.04
C GLN A 25 16.09 20.94 27.60
N PRO A 26 16.79 19.82 27.29
CA PRO A 26 16.19 18.50 27.17
C PRO A 26 16.19 17.74 28.50
N PHE A 27 15.11 17.02 28.79
CA PHE A 27 15.09 16.08 29.90
C PHE A 27 15.36 14.65 29.41
N LEU A 28 16.58 14.20 29.69
CA LEU A 28 16.93 12.79 29.85
C LEU A 28 16.36 12.31 31.19
N SER A 29 15.77 11.12 31.23
CA SER A 29 15.56 10.34 32.46
C SER A 29 15.54 8.86 32.05
N SER A 30 16.65 8.13 32.15
CA SER A 30 17.25 7.54 33.36
C SER A 30 16.25 6.71 34.16
N PHE A 31 16.46 5.39 34.08
CA PHE A 31 15.86 4.38 34.94
C PHE A 31 16.40 4.51 36.37
N SER A 32 15.53 4.37 37.36
CA SER A 32 15.89 3.81 38.68
C SER A 32 14.63 3.37 39.42
N ASN A 33 14.64 2.11 39.86
CA ASN A 33 13.67 1.51 40.75
C ASN A 33 13.92 1.98 42.19
N SER A 34 12.86 2.26 42.94
CA SER A 34 12.76 1.91 44.37
C SER A 34 11.29 1.95 44.79
N ALA A 35 10.88 0.91 45.50
CA ALA A 35 9.54 0.67 46.02
C ALA A 35 9.38 1.28 47.42
N THR A 36 8.20 1.80 47.73
CA THR A 36 7.41 1.42 48.93
C THR A 36 6.00 2.01 48.84
N GLU A 37 5.04 1.24 49.34
CA GLU A 37 3.59 1.37 49.19
C GLU A 37 2.98 2.55 49.96
N SER A 38 1.97 3.19 49.36
CA SER A 38 0.78 3.60 50.09
C SER A 38 -0.43 3.49 49.16
N ALA A 39 -1.36 2.60 49.51
CA ALA A 39 -2.59 2.36 48.79
C ALA A 39 -3.51 3.61 48.84
N GLY A 40 -3.48 4.40 47.77
CA GLY A 40 -4.48 5.41 47.45
C GLY A 40 -5.17 5.00 46.16
N ALA A 41 -6.51 4.95 46.17
CA ALA A 41 -7.35 4.51 45.06
C ALA A 41 -6.89 5.12 43.72
N ALA A 42 -6.30 4.29 42.86
CA ALA A 42 -5.91 4.67 41.52
C ALA A 42 -7.18 4.95 40.71
N SER A 43 -7.45 6.23 40.42
CA SER A 43 -8.42 6.59 39.40
C SER A 43 -7.99 5.94 38.09
N GLU A 44 -8.85 5.13 37.49
CA GLU A 44 -8.60 4.52 36.18
C GLU A 44 -8.13 5.60 35.19
N PRO A 45 -7.09 5.32 34.38
CA PRO A 45 -6.67 6.25 33.34
C PRO A 45 -7.83 6.46 32.38
N LYS A 46 -8.38 7.69 32.34
CA LYS A 46 -9.44 8.07 31.40
C LYS A 46 -8.99 7.67 29.99
N PRO A 47 -9.85 6.99 29.21
CA PRO A 47 -9.53 6.67 27.83
C PRO A 47 -9.24 7.96 27.06
N PRO A 48 -8.31 7.92 26.09
CA PRO A 48 -8.02 9.09 25.26
C PRO A 48 -9.33 9.58 24.60
N PRO A 49 -9.48 10.90 24.41
CA PRO A 49 -10.68 11.46 23.78
C PRO A 49 -10.86 10.85 22.39
N TYR A 50 -12.07 10.37 22.11
CA TYR A 50 -12.46 9.85 20.81
C TYR A 50 -12.38 10.97 19.77
N ILE A 51 -11.54 10.79 18.75
CA ILE A 51 -11.47 11.68 17.59
C ILE A 51 -12.30 11.01 16.49
N PRO A 52 -13.43 11.60 16.06
CA PRO A 52 -14.25 11.02 15.01
C PRO A 52 -13.48 10.98 13.68
N PRO A 53 -13.69 9.95 12.84
CA PRO A 53 -13.03 9.86 11.55
C PRO A 53 -13.39 11.05 10.65
N LEU A 54 -12.42 11.54 9.87
CA LEU A 54 -12.62 12.62 8.89
C LEU A 54 -13.37 12.14 7.65
N ILE A 55 -13.25 10.84 7.32
CA ILE A 55 -13.83 10.25 6.11
C ILE A 55 -14.57 8.94 6.38
N GLY A 56 -15.54 8.63 5.53
CA GLY A 56 -16.28 7.37 5.52
C GLY A 56 -16.47 6.81 4.11
N ILE A 57 -16.63 5.49 3.99
CA ILE A 57 -16.85 4.81 2.70
C ILE A 57 -18.35 4.63 2.47
N GLN A 58 -18.84 5.01 1.28
CA GLN A 58 -20.24 4.88 0.87
C GLN A 58 -20.34 4.45 -0.60
N LEU A 59 -21.55 4.12 -1.08
CA LEU A 59 -21.80 3.93 -2.51
C LEU A 59 -22.01 5.26 -3.21
N THR A 60 -21.47 5.35 -4.42
CA THR A 60 -21.74 6.38 -5.42
C THR A 60 -22.82 5.88 -6.37
N LYS A 61 -23.43 6.80 -7.13
CA LYS A 61 -24.46 6.43 -8.13
C LYS A 61 -23.89 5.60 -9.30
N HIS A 62 -22.63 5.86 -9.68
CA HIS A 62 -22.08 5.36 -10.96
C HIS A 62 -20.64 4.83 -10.88
N ALA A 63 -19.90 5.08 -9.79
CA ALA A 63 -18.49 4.71 -9.63
C ALA A 63 -18.26 3.64 -8.55
N GLY A 64 -19.30 2.89 -8.17
CA GLY A 64 -19.19 1.90 -7.11
C GLY A 64 -19.02 2.55 -5.73
N ARG A 65 -17.99 2.16 -4.97
CA ARG A 65 -17.71 2.75 -3.65
C ARG A 65 -16.90 4.04 -3.79
N GLY A 66 -17.02 4.95 -2.82
CA GLY A 66 -16.23 6.17 -2.74
C GLY A 66 -15.98 6.57 -1.29
N ALA A 67 -14.93 7.37 -1.07
CA ALA A 67 -14.64 8.00 0.21
C ALA A 67 -15.30 9.38 0.29
N PHE A 68 -15.91 9.72 1.42
CA PHE A 68 -16.66 10.96 1.62
C PHE A 68 -16.24 11.66 2.89
N ALA A 69 -16.17 12.99 2.85
CA ALA A 69 -15.88 13.81 4.02
C ALA A 69 -17.04 13.77 5.05
N LEU A 70 -16.74 13.35 6.27
CA LEU A 70 -17.68 13.34 7.41
C LEU A 70 -17.63 14.65 8.21
N GLN A 71 -16.57 15.42 7.98
CA GLN A 71 -16.27 16.70 8.61
C GLN A 71 -15.68 17.63 7.56
N ARG A 72 -15.66 18.93 7.84
CA ARG A 72 -14.97 19.89 6.99
C ARG A 72 -13.48 19.62 7.13
N ILE A 73 -12.76 19.55 6.01
CA ILE A 73 -11.32 19.34 5.98
C ILE A 73 -10.71 20.58 5.34
N ALA A 74 -9.74 21.21 6.01
CA ALA A 74 -9.10 22.40 5.50
C ALA A 74 -8.04 22.08 4.44
N SER A 75 -7.79 23.00 3.52
CA SER A 75 -6.66 22.89 2.59
C SER A 75 -5.33 22.67 3.32
N GLY A 76 -4.54 21.72 2.84
CA GLY A 76 -3.26 21.31 3.44
C GLY A 76 -3.39 20.36 4.65
N GLU A 77 -4.60 20.09 5.14
CA GLU A 77 -4.82 19.16 6.23
C GLU A 77 -4.53 17.70 5.81
N VAL A 78 -3.95 16.93 6.72
CA VAL A 78 -3.70 15.49 6.52
C VAL A 78 -4.94 14.72 6.99
N LEU A 79 -5.64 14.10 6.04
CA LEU A 79 -6.83 13.30 6.32
C LEU A 79 -6.47 12.05 7.13
N HIS A 80 -5.46 11.32 6.65
CA HIS A 80 -4.85 10.20 7.36
C HIS A 80 -3.49 9.84 6.74
N SER A 81 -2.72 9.02 7.46
CA SER A 81 -1.56 8.31 6.91
C SER A 81 -1.94 6.87 6.58
N ALA A 82 -1.27 6.27 5.60
CA ALA A 82 -1.50 4.90 5.16
C ALA A 82 -0.17 4.17 4.97
N ARG A 83 -0.02 3.05 5.67
CA ARG A 83 1.08 2.10 5.41
C ARG A 83 0.64 1.10 4.35
N PRO A 84 1.54 0.68 3.46
CA PRO A 84 1.21 -0.29 2.44
C PRO A 84 1.04 -1.67 3.06
N ILE A 85 0.10 -2.44 2.55
CA ILE A 85 -0.08 -3.86 2.88
C ILE A 85 0.99 -4.67 2.15
N LEU A 86 1.23 -4.29 0.90
CA LEU A 86 2.24 -4.86 0.02
C LEU A 86 3.03 -3.72 -0.60
N ALA A 87 4.35 -3.82 -0.62
CA ALA A 87 5.21 -2.91 -1.36
C ALA A 87 6.40 -3.68 -1.90
N HIS A 88 6.76 -3.46 -3.16
CA HIS A 88 7.94 -4.07 -3.77
C HIS A 88 8.73 -3.00 -4.53
N PRO A 89 10.07 -2.94 -4.36
CA PRO A 89 10.89 -2.00 -5.11
C PRO A 89 10.88 -2.30 -6.61
N SER A 90 11.08 -1.29 -7.46
CA SER A 90 11.37 -1.55 -8.87
C SER A 90 12.67 -2.36 -8.97
N LEU A 91 12.78 -3.26 -9.95
CA LEU A 91 13.99 -4.10 -10.08
C LEU A 91 15.25 -3.27 -10.28
N SER A 92 15.13 -2.15 -11.01
CA SER A 92 16.16 -1.14 -11.23
C SER A 92 16.65 -0.47 -9.92
N MET A 93 15.81 -0.44 -8.89
CA MET A 93 16.03 0.27 -7.64
C MET A 93 16.24 -0.65 -6.43
N ILE A 94 16.20 -1.98 -6.62
CA ILE A 94 16.18 -2.97 -5.55
C ILE A 94 17.36 -2.87 -4.56
N ASN A 95 18.51 -2.39 -5.03
CA ASN A 95 19.73 -2.20 -4.23
C ASN A 95 19.92 -0.76 -3.72
N CYS A 96 19.06 0.17 -4.14
CA CYS A 96 19.16 1.60 -3.83
C CYS A 96 18.12 2.07 -2.81
N VAL A 97 17.16 1.21 -2.46
CA VAL A 97 16.09 1.52 -1.52
C VAL A 97 15.97 0.42 -0.45
N CYS A 98 15.36 0.78 0.68
CA CYS A 98 14.99 -0.16 1.71
C CYS A 98 14.00 -1.17 1.13
N TYR A 99 14.33 -2.46 1.22
CA TYR A 99 13.54 -3.53 0.65
C TYR A 99 12.15 -3.69 1.27
N TYR A 100 11.97 -3.14 2.48
CA TYR A 100 10.69 -3.10 3.20
C TYR A 100 9.89 -1.83 2.91
N CYS A 101 10.45 -0.65 3.23
CA CYS A 101 9.70 0.61 3.21
C CYS A 101 9.96 1.51 2.00
N LEU A 102 10.77 1.07 1.02
CA LEU A 102 11.15 1.82 -0.19
C LEU A 102 11.89 3.14 0.05
N ARG A 103 12.31 3.45 1.29
CA ARG A 103 13.15 4.62 1.59
C ARG A 103 14.47 4.53 0.82
N ARG A 104 14.88 5.61 0.14
CA ARG A 104 16.20 5.70 -0.51
C ARG A 104 17.32 5.48 0.50
N LEU A 105 18.30 4.66 0.14
CA LEU A 105 19.45 4.36 0.98
C LEU A 105 20.66 5.21 0.54
N PRO A 106 21.53 5.62 1.47
CA PRO A 106 22.81 6.23 1.11
C PRO A 106 23.64 5.24 0.27
N LYS A 107 24.42 5.76 -0.68
CA LYS A 107 25.37 4.93 -1.43
C LYS A 107 26.29 4.18 -0.47
N ARG A 108 26.29 2.86 -0.54
CA ARG A 108 27.43 2.07 -0.07
C ARG A 108 28.50 2.16 -1.14
N GLY A 109 29.68 2.66 -0.80
CA GLY A 109 30.85 2.74 -1.70
C GLY A 109 31.47 1.37 -2.01
N GLY A 110 30.65 0.35 -2.25
CA GLY A 110 31.07 -1.03 -2.51
C GLY A 110 31.14 -1.34 -3.99
N THR A 111 32.11 -2.17 -4.36
CA THR A 111 32.31 -2.71 -5.70
C THR A 111 31.07 -3.48 -6.16
N ALA A 112 30.78 -3.39 -7.46
CA ALA A 112 29.56 -3.84 -8.13
C ALA A 112 29.32 -5.37 -8.14
N GLU A 113 29.93 -6.14 -7.25
CA GLU A 113 30.04 -7.61 -7.35
C GLU A 113 29.20 -8.38 -6.32
N ALA A 114 28.52 -7.71 -5.39
CA ALA A 114 27.57 -8.38 -4.49
C ALA A 114 26.17 -8.48 -5.13
N HIS A 115 26.05 -9.27 -6.20
CA HIS A 115 24.75 -9.71 -6.67
C HIS A 115 24.12 -10.59 -5.57
N HIS A 116 23.10 -10.07 -4.86
CA HIS A 116 21.96 -10.79 -4.20
C HIS A 116 21.53 -10.24 -2.83
N THR A 117 22.20 -9.26 -2.23
CA THR A 117 21.82 -8.80 -0.87
C THR A 117 21.00 -7.52 -0.92
N VAL A 118 19.69 -7.65 -0.69
CA VAL A 118 18.81 -6.50 -0.46
C VAL A 118 19.20 -5.78 0.83
N SER A 119 18.81 -4.51 0.98
CA SER A 119 19.20 -3.68 2.13
C SER A 119 18.00 -3.13 2.89
N PHE A 120 18.17 -2.88 4.19
CA PHE A 120 17.16 -2.29 5.07
C PHE A 120 17.70 -1.00 5.71
N CYS A 121 16.83 0.00 5.90
CA CYS A 121 17.24 1.29 6.48
C CYS A 121 17.33 1.28 8.01
N SER A 122 16.79 0.26 8.67
CA SER A 122 16.81 0.11 10.13
C SER A 122 16.61 -1.35 10.51
N GLU A 123 17.03 -1.70 11.73
CA GLU A 123 16.75 -3.01 12.32
C GLU A 123 15.25 -3.29 12.37
N GLN A 124 14.43 -2.27 12.68
CA GLN A 124 12.97 -2.41 12.66
C GLN A 124 12.43 -2.84 11.28
N CYS A 125 12.95 -2.27 10.19
CA CYS A 125 12.56 -2.66 8.84
C CYS A 125 13.01 -4.08 8.52
N GLU A 126 14.22 -4.45 8.90
CA GLU A 126 14.74 -5.80 8.72
C GLU A 126 13.90 -6.84 9.47
N GLN A 127 13.64 -6.62 10.76
CA GLN A 127 12.80 -7.51 11.58
C GLN A 127 11.36 -7.59 11.03
N THR A 128 10.77 -6.47 10.62
CA THR A 128 9.41 -6.47 10.08
C THR A 128 9.34 -7.15 8.71
N SER A 129 10.41 -7.07 7.91
CA SER A 129 10.47 -7.71 6.59
C SER A 129 10.44 -9.23 6.64
N LYS A 130 10.83 -9.85 7.76
CA LYS A 130 10.81 -11.31 7.96
C LYS A 130 9.46 -11.95 7.63
N LYS A 131 8.38 -11.17 7.73
CA LYS A 131 7.01 -11.56 7.34
C LYS A 131 6.87 -12.04 5.87
N PHE A 132 7.82 -11.69 5.00
CA PHE A 132 7.93 -12.22 3.64
C PHE A 132 9.35 -12.61 3.28
N TYR A 133 10.33 -11.86 3.76
CA TYR A 133 11.71 -11.97 3.30
C TYR A 133 12.36 -13.29 3.70
N ASP A 134 11.95 -13.88 4.83
CA ASP A 134 12.47 -15.19 5.25
C ASP A 134 12.04 -16.30 4.28
N VAL A 135 10.88 -16.16 3.62
CA VAL A 135 10.48 -17.04 2.51
C VAL A 135 11.22 -16.64 1.24
N GLU A 136 11.21 -15.36 0.87
CA GLU A 136 11.83 -14.90 -0.39
C GLU A 136 13.32 -15.29 -0.50
N LYS A 137 14.09 -15.22 0.59
CA LYS A 137 15.53 -15.52 0.58
C LYS A 137 15.88 -17.01 0.41
N GLN A 138 14.91 -17.91 0.58
CA GLN A 138 15.10 -19.35 0.41
C GLN A 138 14.94 -19.81 -1.05
N ILE A 139 14.51 -18.89 -1.92
CA ILE A 139 14.05 -19.19 -3.28
C ILE A 139 14.94 -18.45 -4.28
N ASP A 140 15.33 -19.13 -5.34
CA ASP A 140 16.05 -18.50 -6.45
C ASP A 140 15.05 -17.80 -7.38
N TRP A 141 15.00 -16.48 -7.29
CA TRP A 141 14.10 -15.66 -8.09
C TRP A 141 14.70 -15.24 -9.43
N SER A 142 15.92 -15.67 -9.78
CA SER A 142 16.65 -15.15 -10.95
C SER A 142 15.84 -15.27 -12.24
N ARG A 143 15.23 -16.45 -12.49
CA ARG A 143 14.39 -16.68 -13.68
C ARG A 143 13.12 -15.82 -13.68
N PHE A 144 12.47 -15.70 -12.52
CA PHE A 144 11.26 -14.87 -12.36
C PHE A 144 11.55 -13.38 -12.56
N HIS A 145 12.64 -12.89 -11.97
CA HIS A 145 13.10 -11.51 -12.10
C HIS A 145 13.54 -11.19 -13.52
N GLU A 146 14.23 -12.10 -14.20
CA GLU A 146 14.62 -11.92 -15.59
C GLU A 146 13.39 -11.84 -16.51
N TYR A 147 12.41 -12.72 -16.33
CA TYR A 147 11.14 -12.65 -17.06
C TYR A 147 10.45 -11.30 -16.85
N CYS A 148 10.32 -10.85 -15.59
CA CYS A 148 9.72 -9.57 -15.28
C CYS A 148 10.49 -8.39 -15.91
N ARG A 149 11.83 -8.43 -15.86
CA ARG A 149 12.70 -7.40 -16.45
C ARG A 149 12.53 -7.31 -17.96
N GLN A 150 12.62 -8.45 -18.66
CA GLN A 150 12.52 -8.48 -20.13
C GLN A 150 11.15 -8.01 -20.64
N LYS A 151 10.09 -8.25 -19.86
CA LYS A 151 8.71 -7.89 -20.21
C LYS A 151 8.26 -6.55 -19.62
N GLY A 152 9.07 -5.89 -18.80
CA GLY A 152 8.69 -4.65 -18.10
C GLY A 152 7.55 -4.84 -17.10
N LEU A 153 7.46 -6.02 -16.46
CA LEU A 153 6.36 -6.39 -15.57
C LEU A 153 6.67 -6.02 -14.12
N LYS A 154 5.79 -5.23 -13.51
CA LYS A 154 5.91 -4.76 -12.12
C LYS A 154 4.95 -5.42 -11.14
N TYR A 155 3.74 -5.76 -11.59
CA TYR A 155 2.71 -6.34 -10.73
C TYR A 155 2.99 -7.80 -10.31
N PRO A 156 3.62 -8.65 -11.16
CA PRO A 156 4.07 -9.97 -10.73
C PRO A 156 5.06 -9.93 -9.55
N LEU A 157 5.81 -8.83 -9.36
CA LEU A 157 6.70 -8.66 -8.21
C LEU A 157 5.95 -8.40 -6.90
N ILE A 158 4.85 -7.63 -6.96
CA ILE A 158 3.93 -7.49 -5.82
C ILE A 158 3.23 -8.82 -5.54
N MET A 159 2.80 -9.54 -6.57
CA MET A 159 2.18 -10.87 -6.45
C MET A 159 3.13 -11.87 -5.79
N LYS A 160 4.40 -11.93 -6.22
CA LYS A 160 5.45 -12.69 -5.56
C LYS A 160 5.47 -12.39 -4.07
N ARG A 161 5.55 -11.11 -3.70
CA ARG A 161 5.60 -10.69 -2.29
C ARG A 161 4.36 -11.09 -1.52
N PHE A 162 3.19 -11.00 -2.14
CA PHE A 162 1.94 -11.42 -1.54
C PHE A 162 1.95 -12.92 -1.26
N ALA A 163 2.28 -13.75 -2.25
CA ALA A 163 2.39 -15.20 -2.09
C ALA A 163 3.37 -15.57 -0.96
N CYS A 164 4.53 -14.90 -0.86
CA CYS A 164 5.48 -15.13 0.23
C CYS A 164 4.92 -14.76 1.61
N GLN A 165 4.12 -13.70 1.73
CA GLN A 165 3.47 -13.38 3.01
C GLN A 165 2.36 -14.38 3.38
N VAL A 166 1.63 -14.90 2.39
CA VAL A 166 0.61 -15.94 2.58
C VAL A 166 1.26 -17.25 3.05
N ILE A 167 2.32 -17.70 2.37
CA ILE A 167 3.10 -18.89 2.75
C ILE A 167 3.66 -18.74 4.18
N ALA A 168 4.11 -17.54 4.55
CA ALA A 168 4.60 -17.26 5.89
C ALA A 168 3.48 -17.10 6.95
N GLY A 169 2.21 -17.24 6.57
CA GLY A 169 1.04 -17.11 7.46
C GLY A 169 0.79 -15.69 7.98
N ASN A 170 1.37 -14.66 7.36
CA ASN A 170 1.30 -13.28 7.86
C ASN A 170 0.08 -12.51 7.38
N ILE A 171 -0.48 -12.89 6.23
CA ILE A 171 -1.74 -12.34 5.69
C ILE A 171 -2.55 -13.45 5.03
N PRO A 172 -3.89 -13.37 5.04
CA PRO A 172 -4.72 -14.37 4.40
C PRO A 172 -4.75 -14.19 2.87
N THR A 173 -5.16 -15.24 2.17
CA THR A 173 -5.22 -15.34 0.70
C THR A 173 -6.19 -14.36 0.04
N ASP A 174 -7.11 -13.80 0.81
CA ASP A 174 -8.27 -13.03 0.37
C ASP A 174 -8.29 -11.61 0.97
N ILE A 175 -7.17 -11.14 1.54
CA ILE A 175 -7.05 -9.79 2.11
C ILE A 175 -7.38 -8.68 1.07
N LEU A 176 -7.20 -8.98 -0.22
CA LEU A 176 -7.48 -8.06 -1.33
C LEU A 176 -8.90 -8.21 -1.90
N GLU A 177 -9.74 -9.11 -1.39
CA GLU A 177 -11.09 -9.39 -1.91
C GLU A 177 -11.98 -8.13 -1.92
N LEU A 178 -11.77 -7.22 -0.97
CA LEU A 178 -12.51 -5.96 -0.91
C LEU A 178 -12.12 -4.98 -2.02
N LEU A 179 -10.97 -5.15 -2.68
CA LEU A 179 -10.50 -4.25 -3.73
C LEU A 179 -11.13 -4.59 -5.08
N GLN A 180 -11.28 -3.59 -5.95
CA GLN A 180 -11.81 -3.80 -7.29
C GLN A 180 -10.78 -4.52 -8.16
N GLY A 181 -11.20 -5.54 -8.90
CA GLY A 181 -10.38 -6.24 -9.89
C GLY A 181 -10.67 -5.79 -11.32
N GLU A 182 -9.67 -5.94 -12.19
CA GLU A 182 -9.81 -5.90 -13.65
C GLU A 182 -10.21 -7.29 -14.17
N ASP A 183 -11.05 -7.36 -15.21
CA ASP A 183 -11.20 -8.59 -16.01
C ASP A 183 -9.99 -8.73 -16.93
N LEU A 184 -9.27 -9.84 -16.78
CA LEU A 184 -8.03 -10.10 -17.52
C LEU A 184 -8.17 -11.20 -18.57
N SER A 185 -9.40 -11.52 -18.98
CA SER A 185 -9.69 -12.58 -19.95
C SER A 185 -8.98 -12.38 -21.30
N ASP A 186 -8.77 -11.12 -21.72
CA ASP A 186 -8.03 -10.76 -22.95
C ASP A 186 -6.53 -11.12 -22.90
N ARG A 187 -6.00 -11.36 -21.69
CA ARG A 187 -4.57 -11.62 -21.41
C ARG A 187 -4.34 -12.99 -20.79
N ALA A 188 -5.33 -13.89 -20.83
CA ALA A 188 -5.28 -15.20 -20.18
C ALA A 188 -3.99 -16.00 -20.48
N HIS A 189 -3.50 -15.97 -21.73
CA HIS A 189 -2.28 -16.69 -22.10
C HIS A 189 -1.01 -16.17 -21.39
N LEU A 190 -0.86 -14.85 -21.23
CA LEU A 190 0.27 -14.23 -20.52
C LEU A 190 0.19 -14.55 -19.03
N ILE A 191 -1.01 -14.42 -18.46
CA ILE A 191 -1.26 -14.68 -17.04
C ILE A 191 -0.95 -16.13 -16.70
N LYS A 192 -1.31 -17.06 -17.59
CA LYS A 192 -1.01 -18.47 -17.41
C LYS A 192 0.50 -18.75 -17.42
N GLU A 193 1.26 -18.09 -18.29
CA GLU A 193 2.72 -18.17 -18.30
C GLU A 193 3.33 -17.60 -17.01
N GLU A 194 2.88 -16.41 -16.59
CA GLU A 194 3.30 -15.75 -15.35
C GLU A 194 2.99 -16.60 -14.10
N PHE A 195 1.79 -17.19 -14.05
CA PHE A 195 1.36 -18.11 -13.00
C PHE A 195 2.23 -19.35 -12.95
N ALA A 196 2.42 -20.04 -14.08
CA ALA A 196 3.25 -21.24 -14.15
C ALA A 196 4.69 -20.96 -13.71
N LEU A 197 5.22 -19.79 -14.06
CA LEU A 197 6.55 -19.36 -13.65
C LEU A 197 6.64 -19.10 -12.14
N LEU A 198 5.66 -18.40 -11.55
CA LEU A 198 5.60 -18.19 -10.10
C LEU A 198 5.50 -19.52 -9.35
N ARG A 199 4.56 -20.38 -9.77
CA ARG A 199 4.28 -21.66 -9.13
C ARG A 199 5.50 -22.59 -9.16
N SER A 200 6.10 -22.81 -10.33
CA SER A 200 7.31 -23.63 -10.44
C SER A 200 8.49 -23.08 -9.63
N THR A 201 8.64 -21.76 -9.55
CA THR A 201 9.69 -21.12 -8.73
C THR A 201 9.50 -21.41 -7.24
N LEU A 202 8.25 -21.40 -6.75
CA LEU A 202 7.92 -21.72 -5.36
C LEU A 202 8.04 -23.23 -5.06
N GLU A 203 7.60 -24.10 -5.98
CA GLU A 203 7.69 -25.56 -5.85
C GLU A 203 9.15 -26.05 -5.82
N ASP A 204 10.03 -25.49 -6.65
CA ASP A 204 11.46 -25.83 -6.67
C ASP A 204 12.14 -25.57 -5.31
N ALA A 205 11.65 -24.61 -4.53
CA ALA A 205 12.14 -24.32 -3.19
C ALA A 205 11.61 -25.31 -2.15
N ASP A 206 10.32 -25.65 -2.22
CA ASP A 206 9.68 -26.61 -1.32
C ASP A 206 10.31 -28.01 -1.47
N ILE A 207 10.60 -28.41 -2.71
CA ILE A 207 11.33 -29.65 -3.03
C ILE A 207 12.74 -29.65 -2.42
N LYS A 208 13.44 -28.51 -2.39
CA LYS A 208 14.78 -28.41 -1.76
C LYS A 208 14.69 -28.55 -0.24
N VAL A 209 13.68 -27.96 0.39
CA VAL A 209 13.45 -28.04 1.84
C VAL A 209 13.09 -29.46 2.26
N GLU A 210 12.19 -30.13 1.55
CA GLU A 210 11.80 -31.51 1.82
C GLU A 210 12.93 -32.52 1.56
N ARG A 211 13.72 -32.33 0.49
CA ARG A 211 14.94 -33.15 0.26
C ARG A 211 15.96 -32.99 1.38
N GLN A 212 16.11 -31.79 1.94
CA GLN A 212 17.01 -31.55 3.07
C GLN A 212 16.48 -32.18 4.37
N LYS A 213 15.17 -32.10 4.64
CA LYS A 213 14.53 -32.79 5.78
C LYS A 213 14.71 -34.30 5.67
N LYS A 214 14.47 -34.89 4.49
CA LYS A 214 14.65 -36.33 4.25
C LYS A 214 16.10 -36.78 4.42
N LYS A 215 17.07 -36.00 3.94
CA LYS A 215 18.50 -36.26 4.16
C LYS A 215 18.87 -36.23 5.65
N ASN A 216 18.33 -35.27 6.40
CA ASN A 216 18.53 -35.20 7.85
C ASN A 216 17.84 -36.35 8.61
N MET A 217 16.75 -36.89 8.05
CA MET A 217 16.00 -38.04 8.58
C MET A 217 16.74 -39.37 8.32
N ASP A 218 17.28 -39.55 7.11
CA ASP A 218 18.14 -40.69 6.75
C ASP A 218 19.46 -40.70 7.55
N GLU A 219 19.91 -39.53 8.04
CA GLU A 219 21.02 -39.36 8.99
C GLU A 219 20.61 -39.49 10.46
N GLY A 220 19.37 -39.90 10.76
CA GLY A 220 18.90 -40.24 12.11
C GLY A 220 18.61 -39.06 13.04
N LYS A 221 18.35 -37.85 12.51
CA LYS A 221 18.21 -36.61 13.31
C LYS A 221 16.83 -35.93 13.26
N GLY A 222 15.80 -36.56 12.69
CA GLY A 222 14.48 -35.93 12.51
C GLY A 222 13.40 -36.45 13.48
N PRO A 223 12.53 -35.58 14.05
CA PRO A 223 11.37 -36.01 14.81
C PRO A 223 10.25 -36.50 13.87
N ILE A 224 9.53 -37.53 14.32
CA ILE A 224 8.32 -38.07 13.66
C ILE A 224 7.17 -37.10 13.96
N VAL A 225 6.52 -36.58 12.92
CA VAL A 225 5.28 -35.80 13.05
C VAL A 225 4.22 -36.45 12.19
N ASP A 226 3.28 -37.16 12.84
CA ASP A 226 2.07 -37.68 12.22
C ASP A 226 1.03 -36.55 12.16
N GLY A 227 0.82 -36.01 10.97
CA GLY A 227 -0.26 -35.09 10.65
C GLY A 227 -0.33 -34.93 9.13
N GLU A 228 -1.52 -35.07 8.55
CA GLU A 228 -1.74 -34.77 7.13
C GLU A 228 -1.45 -33.28 6.91
N ALA A 229 -0.25 -32.97 6.42
CA ALA A 229 0.12 -31.60 6.08
C ALA A 229 -0.69 -31.17 4.85
N GLU A 230 -1.49 -30.11 4.99
CA GLU A 230 -2.08 -29.43 3.82
C GLU A 230 -0.97 -29.06 2.85
N GLU A 231 -1.21 -29.29 1.55
CA GLU A 231 -0.22 -29.03 0.51
C GLU A 231 0.20 -27.54 0.54
N PRO A 232 1.49 -27.20 0.73
CA PRO A 232 1.96 -25.84 1.05
C PRO A 232 1.58 -24.73 0.05
N LEU A 233 1.13 -25.10 -1.14
CA LEU A 233 0.77 -24.19 -2.25
C LEU A 233 -0.64 -24.43 -2.80
N SER A 234 -1.51 -25.12 -2.04
CA SER A 234 -2.90 -25.41 -2.45
C SER A 234 -3.71 -24.15 -2.80
N PHE A 235 -3.43 -23.02 -2.14
CA PHE A 235 -4.08 -21.73 -2.43
C PHE A 235 -3.68 -21.13 -3.79
N LEU A 236 -2.50 -21.48 -4.31
CA LEU A 236 -1.90 -20.85 -5.49
C LEU A 236 -2.45 -21.51 -6.77
N THR A 237 -3.70 -21.24 -7.08
CA THR A 237 -4.37 -21.67 -8.32
C THR A 237 -4.25 -20.60 -9.42
N GLU A 238 -4.48 -20.99 -10.68
CA GLU A 238 -4.53 -20.05 -11.81
C GLU A 238 -5.63 -19.00 -11.61
N GLU A 239 -6.77 -19.42 -11.06
CA GLU A 239 -7.91 -18.55 -10.71
C GLU A 239 -7.52 -17.53 -9.63
N TRP A 240 -6.91 -18.01 -8.53
CA TRP A 240 -6.45 -17.12 -7.45
C TRP A 240 -5.44 -16.11 -7.97
N TYR A 241 -4.46 -16.56 -8.78
CA TYR A 241 -3.45 -15.68 -9.36
C TYR A 241 -4.08 -14.62 -10.26
N THR A 242 -5.02 -15.01 -11.13
CA THR A 242 -5.70 -14.10 -12.06
C THR A 242 -6.50 -13.04 -11.31
N ASP A 243 -7.31 -13.45 -10.32
CA ASP A 243 -8.16 -12.57 -9.53
C ASP A 243 -7.34 -11.53 -8.73
N VAL A 244 -6.28 -12.01 -8.08
CA VAL A 244 -5.38 -11.18 -7.28
C VAL A 244 -4.55 -10.24 -8.17
N LEU A 245 -4.05 -10.71 -9.31
CA LEU A 245 -3.31 -9.85 -10.23
C LEU A 245 -4.19 -8.74 -10.78
N GLY A 246 -5.46 -9.04 -11.11
CA GLY A 246 -6.46 -8.04 -11.52
C GLY A 246 -6.67 -6.95 -10.47
N ARG A 247 -6.69 -7.32 -9.19
CA ARG A 247 -6.75 -6.35 -8.07
C ARG A 247 -5.47 -5.53 -7.93
N ILE A 248 -4.31 -6.17 -8.02
CA ILE A 248 -3.03 -5.45 -7.93
C ILE A 248 -2.94 -4.41 -9.06
N ARG A 249 -3.34 -4.76 -10.28
CA ARG A 249 -3.25 -3.88 -11.45
C ARG A 249 -4.03 -2.58 -11.30
N ILE A 250 -5.23 -2.63 -10.74
CA ILE A 250 -6.11 -1.47 -10.59
C ILE A 250 -5.76 -0.62 -9.36
N ASN A 251 -5.21 -1.23 -8.31
CA ASN A 251 -5.08 -0.60 -7.00
C ASN A 251 -3.62 -0.30 -6.59
N ALA A 252 -2.63 -0.70 -7.39
CA ALA A 252 -1.23 -0.41 -7.09
C ALA A 252 -0.88 1.06 -7.37
N PHE A 253 -0.21 1.68 -6.41
CA PHE A 253 0.31 3.04 -6.48
C PHE A 253 1.78 3.00 -6.88
N ARG A 254 2.15 3.89 -7.82
CA ARG A 254 3.55 4.20 -8.12
C ARG A 254 4.06 5.12 -7.03
N VAL A 255 4.98 4.63 -6.21
CA VAL A 255 5.57 5.42 -5.12
C VAL A 255 6.62 6.35 -5.71
N GLU A 256 6.38 7.65 -5.59
CA GLU A 256 7.27 8.72 -6.06
C GLU A 256 7.82 9.48 -4.86
N LEU A 257 9.12 9.32 -4.57
CA LEU A 257 9.79 10.05 -3.49
C LEU A 257 10.43 11.33 -4.01
N PRO A 258 10.49 12.40 -3.19
CA PRO A 258 11.16 13.65 -3.56
C PRO A 258 12.59 13.42 -4.05
N VAL A 259 12.96 14.11 -5.13
CA VAL A 259 14.32 14.13 -5.66
C VAL A 259 15.23 14.83 -4.66
N GLN A 260 16.22 14.12 -4.13
CA GLN A 260 17.19 14.66 -3.16
C GLN A 260 18.58 14.88 -3.79
N SER A 261 18.83 14.27 -4.96
CA SER A 261 20.09 14.34 -5.68
C SER A 261 19.88 14.35 -7.20
N HIS A 262 20.93 14.70 -7.96
CA HIS A 262 20.91 14.65 -9.43
C HIS A 262 20.64 13.23 -9.96
N GLU A 263 21.13 12.21 -9.26
CA GLU A 263 20.90 10.82 -9.64
C GLU A 263 19.45 10.40 -9.43
N ASP A 264 18.81 10.87 -8.35
CA ASP A 264 17.38 10.65 -8.16
C ASP A 264 16.57 11.25 -9.31
N LEU A 265 16.97 12.40 -9.82
CA LEU A 265 16.33 13.03 -10.98
C LEU A 265 16.48 12.16 -12.24
N LEU A 266 17.69 11.63 -12.49
CA LEU A 266 17.95 10.73 -13.60
C LEU A 266 17.14 9.43 -13.49
N SER A 267 17.10 8.81 -12.31
CA SER A 267 16.31 7.60 -12.04
C SER A 267 14.82 7.86 -12.22
N SER A 268 14.29 8.98 -11.72
CA SER A 268 12.89 9.37 -11.92
C SER A 268 12.57 9.63 -13.39
N ALA A 269 13.49 10.25 -14.14
CA ALA A 269 13.31 10.47 -15.57
C ALA A 269 13.30 9.14 -16.35
N ALA A 270 14.24 8.24 -16.06
CA ALA A 270 14.30 6.91 -16.66
C ALA A 270 13.02 6.10 -16.37
N ALA A 271 12.60 6.05 -15.10
CA ALA A 271 11.37 5.37 -14.69
C ALA A 271 10.13 5.95 -15.38
N THR A 272 10.08 7.27 -15.61
CA THR A 272 8.99 7.90 -16.35
C THR A 272 8.92 7.42 -17.80
N VAL A 273 10.08 7.32 -18.48
CA VAL A 273 10.16 6.82 -19.86
C VAL A 273 9.77 5.34 -19.94
N GLU A 274 10.18 4.54 -18.96
CA GLU A 274 9.90 3.10 -18.89
C GLU A 274 8.50 2.78 -18.33
N GLY A 275 7.75 3.78 -17.86
CA GLY A 275 6.46 3.57 -17.18
C GLY A 275 6.58 2.86 -15.81
N GLU A 276 7.79 2.83 -15.24
CA GLU A 276 8.12 2.29 -13.92
C GLU A 276 7.91 3.34 -12.82
N ALA A 277 7.78 2.90 -11.57
CA ALA A 277 7.81 3.82 -10.44
C ALA A 277 9.28 4.17 -10.09
N ALA A 278 9.55 5.41 -9.71
CA ALA A 278 10.93 5.85 -9.43
C ALA A 278 11.61 5.12 -8.26
N VAL A 279 10.84 4.50 -7.36
CA VAL A 279 11.38 3.62 -6.31
C VAL A 279 10.72 2.24 -6.23
N GLY A 280 9.40 2.16 -6.49
CA GLY A 280 8.66 0.91 -6.42
C GLY A 280 7.16 1.12 -6.39
N ASN A 281 6.43 0.01 -6.25
CA ASN A 281 4.97 0.02 -6.27
C ASN A 281 4.43 -0.49 -4.94
N ALA A 282 3.29 0.05 -4.52
CA ALA A 282 2.69 -0.24 -3.22
C ALA A 282 1.16 -0.33 -3.28
N MET A 283 0.59 -1.17 -2.42
CA MET A 283 -0.85 -1.40 -2.27
C MET A 283 -1.31 -0.90 -0.91
N TYR A 284 -2.39 -0.12 -0.87
CA TYR A 284 -2.97 0.40 0.37
C TYR A 284 -4.46 0.06 0.40
N MET A 285 -5.03 -0.35 1.54
CA MET A 285 -6.47 -0.65 1.60
C MET A 285 -7.30 0.62 1.39
N LEU A 286 -7.18 1.58 2.30
CA LEU A 286 -8.08 2.74 2.35
C LEU A 286 -7.91 3.70 1.16
N PRO A 287 -6.69 4.10 0.74
CA PRO A 287 -6.49 4.89 -0.48
C PRO A 287 -7.05 4.23 -1.76
N SER A 288 -7.15 2.90 -1.82
CA SER A 288 -7.73 2.21 -2.99
C SER A 288 -9.26 2.34 -3.10
N PHE A 289 -9.92 2.94 -2.12
CA PHE A 289 -11.36 3.26 -2.19
C PHE A 289 -11.64 4.70 -2.66
N TYR A 290 -10.61 5.46 -2.98
CA TYR A 290 -10.75 6.86 -3.40
C TYR A 290 -10.92 6.89 -4.90
N ASN A 291 -12.03 7.44 -5.38
CA ASN A 291 -12.29 7.53 -6.81
C ASN A 291 -11.43 8.58 -7.50
N HIS A 292 -11.41 8.48 -8.83
CA HIS A 292 -10.65 9.35 -9.69
C HIS A 292 -11.32 10.72 -9.91
N SER A 293 -10.52 11.77 -9.97
CA SER A 293 -10.83 13.03 -10.64
C SER A 293 -9.57 13.60 -11.31
N CYS A 294 -9.70 14.17 -12.52
CA CYS A 294 -8.61 14.96 -13.13
C CYS A 294 -8.46 16.35 -12.48
N GLU A 295 -9.38 16.70 -11.57
CA GLU A 295 -9.33 17.82 -10.63
C GLU A 295 -9.53 17.26 -9.21
N PRO A 296 -8.51 16.58 -8.66
CA PRO A 296 -8.63 15.97 -7.34
C PRO A 296 -8.72 17.03 -6.24
N ASN A 297 -9.39 16.68 -5.14
CA ASN A 297 -9.38 17.48 -3.91
C ASN A 297 -8.40 16.94 -2.87
N VAL A 298 -7.82 15.75 -3.08
CA VAL A 298 -6.80 15.15 -2.24
C VAL A 298 -5.65 14.59 -3.09
N ASN A 299 -4.44 14.67 -2.55
CA ASN A 299 -3.27 14.00 -3.11
C ASN A 299 -2.65 13.03 -2.09
N ILE A 300 -2.03 11.97 -2.57
CA ILE A 300 -1.16 11.12 -1.75
C ILE A 300 0.27 11.65 -1.84
N VAL A 301 0.89 11.89 -0.69
CA VAL A 301 2.25 12.40 -0.57
C VAL A 301 3.12 11.38 0.15
N TRP A 302 4.20 10.96 -0.50
CA TRP A 302 5.26 10.16 0.10
C TRP A 302 6.44 11.06 0.42
N SER A 303 6.81 11.16 1.69
CA SER A 303 7.89 12.07 2.10
C SER A 303 9.28 11.43 1.97
N ASP A 304 9.43 10.21 2.47
CA ASP A 304 10.73 9.54 2.58
C ASP A 304 10.66 8.00 2.46
N SER A 305 9.46 7.44 2.32
CA SER A 305 9.19 6.01 2.31
C SER A 305 7.83 5.76 1.67
N ALA A 306 7.44 4.49 1.55
CA ALA A 306 6.13 4.07 1.05
C ALA A 306 4.99 4.35 2.05
N GLU A 307 5.21 5.01 3.19
CA GLU A 307 4.10 5.51 4.01
C GLU A 307 3.52 6.78 3.35
N GLY A 308 2.30 6.68 2.84
CA GLY A 308 1.62 7.76 2.14
C GLY A 308 0.76 8.60 3.07
N LYS A 309 0.73 9.92 2.88
CA LYS A 309 -0.16 10.84 3.57
C LYS A 309 -1.20 11.37 2.60
N MET A 310 -2.48 11.26 2.97
CA MET A 310 -3.57 11.84 2.19
C MET A 310 -3.74 13.30 2.61
N VAL A 311 -3.42 14.24 1.72
CA VAL A 311 -3.40 15.68 1.98
C VAL A 311 -4.45 16.39 1.14
N ALA A 312 -5.28 17.21 1.77
CA ALA A 312 -6.26 18.04 1.09
C ALA A 312 -5.57 19.11 0.24
N LEU A 313 -5.96 19.22 -1.03
CA LEU A 313 -5.46 20.23 -1.97
C LEU A 313 -6.24 21.54 -1.85
N ARG A 314 -7.47 21.48 -1.34
CA ARG A 314 -8.36 22.60 -1.07
C ARG A 314 -9.28 22.25 0.08
N ASP A 315 -10.05 23.21 0.56
CA ASP A 315 -11.13 22.94 1.50
C ASP A 315 -12.11 21.92 0.92
N ILE A 316 -12.52 20.95 1.75
CA ILE A 316 -13.49 19.90 1.42
C ILE A 316 -14.66 20.06 2.38
N GLU A 317 -15.86 20.24 1.83
CA GLU A 317 -17.04 20.50 2.63
C GLU A 317 -17.59 19.23 3.28
N LYS A 318 -18.08 19.38 4.52
CA LYS A 318 -18.82 18.33 5.20
C LYS A 318 -20.17 18.14 4.50
N GLY A 319 -20.51 16.89 4.16
CA GLY A 319 -21.90 16.58 3.82
C GLY A 319 -22.84 16.49 5.01
N PRO A 320 -24.15 16.61 4.80
CA PRO A 320 -25.13 16.23 5.81
C PRO A 320 -25.00 14.73 6.08
N PHE A 321 -24.26 14.39 7.14
CA PHE A 321 -24.14 13.03 7.64
C PHE A 321 -25.43 12.68 8.39
N PHE A 322 -26.09 11.60 7.99
CA PHE A 322 -27.05 10.95 8.88
C PHE A 322 -26.25 10.17 9.94
N GLU A 323 -26.37 10.60 11.20
CA GLU A 323 -26.04 9.76 12.36
C GLU A 323 -26.78 8.42 12.20
N PRO A 324 -26.09 7.28 12.05
CA PRO A 324 -26.76 6.01 12.22
C PRO A 324 -27.12 5.95 13.70
N SER A 325 -28.40 5.88 14.02
CA SER A 325 -28.94 5.81 15.39
C SER A 325 -28.57 4.50 16.14
N ALA A 326 -27.39 3.94 15.88
CA ALA A 326 -26.87 2.70 16.46
C ALA A 326 -25.33 2.61 16.46
N VAL A 327 -24.58 3.72 16.43
CA VAL A 327 -23.10 3.69 16.47
C VAL A 327 -22.52 3.64 17.88
N LEU A 328 -23.31 3.88 18.93
CA LEU A 328 -22.76 3.92 20.29
C LEU A 328 -22.53 2.56 20.97
N ASP A 329 -23.10 1.44 20.51
CA ASP A 329 -22.96 0.16 21.23
C ASP A 329 -21.84 -0.77 20.70
N LEU A 330 -21.33 -0.55 19.48
CA LEU A 330 -20.36 -1.48 18.87
C LEU A 330 -18.90 -1.10 19.08
N PHE A 331 -18.57 0.18 19.31
CA PHE A 331 -17.19 0.59 19.60
C PHE A 331 -16.76 0.21 21.03
N GLN A 332 -17.69 0.18 21.99
CA GLN A 332 -17.46 -0.42 23.30
C GLN A 332 -17.27 -1.94 23.24
N PHE A 333 -17.89 -2.62 22.27
CA PHE A 333 -17.70 -4.04 22.02
C PHE A 333 -16.27 -4.38 21.54
N PHE A 334 -15.64 -3.49 20.75
CA PHE A 334 -14.28 -3.67 20.23
C PHE A 334 -13.17 -3.54 21.29
N ILE A 335 -13.37 -2.70 22.32
CA ILE A 335 -12.40 -2.56 23.43
C ILE A 335 -12.55 -3.70 24.45
N ALA A 336 -13.75 -4.25 24.61
CA ALA A 336 -14.01 -5.33 25.58
C ALA A 336 -13.49 -6.71 25.16
N PHE A 337 -13.19 -6.95 23.86
CA PHE A 337 -12.82 -8.27 23.34
C PHE A 337 -11.47 -8.29 22.60
N ALA A 338 -10.42 -7.78 23.27
CA ALA A 338 -9.04 -7.88 22.78
C ALA A 338 -8.53 -9.34 22.57
N GLY A 339 -9.30 -10.36 22.98
CA GLY A 339 -8.92 -11.78 22.93
C GLY A 339 -9.64 -12.68 21.91
N VAL A 340 -10.47 -12.18 20.99
CA VAL A 340 -11.27 -13.06 20.09
C VAL A 340 -10.61 -13.28 18.72
N CYS A 341 -10.70 -14.53 18.25
CA CYS A 341 -10.15 -15.06 17.00
C CYS A 341 -10.39 -14.19 15.75
N TYR A 342 -9.38 -14.20 14.87
CA TYR A 342 -9.30 -13.47 13.60
C TYR A 342 -10.56 -13.56 12.72
N ALA A 343 -11.25 -14.72 12.72
CA ALA A 343 -12.48 -14.94 11.96
C ALA A 343 -13.67 -14.04 12.40
N LEU A 344 -13.80 -13.74 13.70
CA LEU A 344 -14.86 -12.86 14.21
C LEU A 344 -14.59 -11.38 13.92
N ARG A 345 -13.31 -10.95 13.93
CA ARG A 345 -12.93 -9.60 13.47
C ARG A 345 -13.28 -9.40 11.99
N ARG A 346 -13.10 -10.44 11.18
CA ARG A 346 -13.45 -10.44 9.76
C ARG A 346 -14.96 -10.36 9.53
N PHE A 347 -15.75 -11.16 10.27
CA PHE A 347 -17.21 -11.08 10.19
C PHE A 347 -17.73 -9.69 10.58
N CYS A 348 -17.14 -9.07 11.61
CA CYS A 348 -17.52 -7.72 12.04
C CYS A 348 -17.13 -6.63 11.04
N MET A 349 -15.93 -6.71 10.42
CA MET A 349 -15.49 -5.74 9.41
C MET A 349 -16.26 -5.89 8.08
N VAL A 350 -16.50 -7.13 7.63
CA VAL A 350 -17.31 -7.43 6.44
C VAL A 350 -18.77 -7.08 6.66
N ALA A 351 -19.35 -7.32 7.85
CA ALA A 351 -20.70 -6.88 8.20
C ALA A 351 -20.80 -5.35 8.37
N LEU A 352 -19.74 -4.67 8.84
CA LEU A 352 -19.66 -3.20 8.91
C LEU A 352 -19.57 -2.56 7.52
N VAL A 353 -18.85 -3.18 6.59
CA VAL A 353 -18.73 -2.70 5.20
C VAL A 353 -19.99 -3.05 4.42
N LEU A 354 -20.47 -4.30 4.44
CA LEU A 354 -21.65 -4.75 3.69
C LEU A 354 -22.98 -4.26 4.29
N GLY A 355 -23.11 -4.22 5.62
CA GLY A 355 -24.31 -3.74 6.32
C GLY A 355 -24.51 -2.22 6.21
N ARG A 356 -23.48 -1.44 5.86
CA ARG A 356 -23.55 0.00 5.60
C ARG A 356 -23.73 0.36 4.12
N LEU A 357 -23.65 -0.61 3.20
CA LEU A 357 -23.85 -0.38 1.76
C LEU A 357 -25.35 -0.40 1.37
N SER A 358 -26.23 -0.90 2.24
CA SER A 358 -27.68 -0.86 2.03
C SER A 358 -28.29 0.40 2.65
N ALA A 359 -28.84 1.25 1.77
CA ALA A 359 -29.63 2.46 2.04
C ALA A 359 -28.85 3.76 2.33
N CYS A 360 -28.38 4.42 1.27
CA CYS A 360 -28.21 5.88 1.22
C CYS A 360 -28.51 6.36 -0.22
N HIS A 361 -29.79 6.64 -0.50
CA HIS A 361 -30.14 7.45 -1.68
C HIS A 361 -29.90 8.92 -1.31
N ASP A 362 -29.03 9.58 -2.06
CA ASP A 362 -28.68 11.01 -2.02
C ASP A 362 -28.08 11.55 -0.71
N ILE A 363 -26.76 11.49 -0.59
CA ILE A 363 -25.99 12.26 0.41
C ILE A 363 -25.15 13.32 -0.32
N ALA A 364 -25.39 14.59 0.01
CA ALA A 364 -24.64 15.74 -0.48
C ALA A 364 -23.30 15.91 0.29
N ALA A 365 -22.55 14.83 0.50
CA ALA A 365 -21.20 14.88 1.03
C ALA A 365 -20.22 15.01 -0.11
N GLU A 366 -19.23 15.88 0.05
CA GLU A 366 -18.18 15.99 -0.95
C GLU A 366 -17.36 14.70 -0.96
N GLU A 367 -17.29 14.07 -2.13
CA GLU A 367 -16.48 12.89 -2.34
C GLU A 367 -15.00 13.27 -2.35
N VAL A 368 -14.21 12.52 -1.60
CA VAL A 368 -12.75 12.60 -1.60
C VAL A 368 -12.23 11.84 -2.81
N ARG A 369 -11.58 12.57 -3.73
CA ARG A 369 -11.07 12.04 -5.00
C ARG A 369 -9.59 12.35 -5.17
N ILE A 370 -8.87 11.37 -5.73
CA ILE A 370 -7.46 11.47 -6.11
C ILE A 370 -7.31 11.44 -7.63
N CYS A 371 -6.15 11.79 -8.15
CA CYS A 371 -5.82 11.54 -9.55
C CYS A 371 -5.04 10.23 -9.66
N TYR A 372 -5.43 9.37 -10.59
CA TYR A 372 -4.78 8.05 -10.80
C TYR A 372 -3.57 8.15 -11.73
N LEU A 373 -3.40 9.30 -12.37
CA LEU A 373 -2.43 9.55 -13.43
C LEU A 373 -1.82 10.95 -13.26
N ASP A 374 -0.91 11.32 -14.15
CA ASP A 374 -0.38 12.67 -14.19
C ASP A 374 -1.48 13.66 -14.66
N ALA A 375 -1.96 14.49 -13.74
CA ALA A 375 -3.00 15.47 -14.03
C ALA A 375 -2.55 16.53 -15.05
N SER A 376 -1.26 16.69 -15.33
CA SER A 376 -0.76 17.65 -16.34
C SER A 376 -1.00 17.19 -17.78
N MET A 377 -1.30 15.90 -17.99
CA MET A 377 -1.60 15.35 -19.31
C MET A 377 -2.85 16.00 -19.92
N GLY A 378 -2.89 16.14 -21.25
CA GLY A 378 -4.08 16.62 -21.96
C GLY A 378 -5.23 15.60 -21.97
N TYR A 379 -6.45 16.08 -22.22
CA TYR A 379 -7.69 15.29 -22.15
C TYR A 379 -7.61 13.92 -22.83
N GLU A 380 -7.23 13.85 -24.11
CA GLU A 380 -7.23 12.60 -24.89
C GLU A 380 -6.32 11.53 -24.27
N ALA A 381 -5.15 11.94 -23.76
CA ALA A 381 -4.21 11.03 -23.13
C ALA A 381 -4.75 10.51 -21.79
N ARG A 382 -5.39 11.37 -20.98
CA ARG A 382 -6.05 10.96 -19.74
C ARG A 382 -7.20 10.00 -20.03
N ALA A 383 -8.09 10.36 -20.96
CA ALA A 383 -9.24 9.53 -21.32
C ALA A 383 -8.82 8.14 -21.83
N LYS A 384 -7.79 8.06 -22.68
CA LYS A 384 -7.25 6.79 -23.17
C LYS A 384 -6.70 5.91 -22.04
N ILE A 385 -5.95 6.49 -21.10
CA ILE A 385 -5.38 5.74 -19.97
C ILE A 385 -6.47 5.28 -19.01
N LEU A 386 -7.45 6.13 -18.69
CA LEU A 386 -8.55 5.78 -17.80
C LEU A 386 -9.43 4.69 -18.40
N TYR A 387 -9.78 4.78 -19.68
CA TYR A 387 -10.57 3.75 -20.34
C TYR A 387 -9.78 2.45 -20.49
N GLY A 388 -8.56 2.50 -21.01
CA GLY A 388 -7.76 1.31 -21.30
C GLY A 388 -7.12 0.66 -20.06
N GLY A 389 -6.91 1.40 -18.98
CA GLY A 389 -6.26 0.92 -17.76
C GLY A 389 -7.20 0.73 -16.57
N TYR A 390 -8.32 1.45 -16.51
CA TYR A 390 -9.27 1.40 -15.40
C TYR A 390 -10.71 1.09 -15.83
N GLY A 391 -10.99 1.00 -17.14
CA GLY A 391 -12.29 0.58 -17.66
C GLY A 391 -13.41 1.62 -17.53
N PHE A 392 -13.10 2.90 -17.31
CA PHE A 392 -14.13 3.95 -17.18
C PHE A 392 -13.79 5.24 -17.92
N VAL A 393 -14.82 6.04 -18.19
CA VAL A 393 -14.70 7.40 -18.76
C VAL A 393 -14.91 8.40 -17.63
N CYS A 394 -13.94 9.30 -17.42
CA CYS A 394 -14.07 10.34 -16.40
C CYS A 394 -15.00 11.46 -16.84
N ASP A 395 -15.91 11.84 -15.95
CA ASP A 395 -16.93 12.87 -16.11
C ASP A 395 -16.68 14.11 -15.22
N CYS A 396 -15.47 14.24 -14.66
CA CYS A 396 -15.12 15.44 -13.87
C CYS A 396 -15.21 16.72 -14.72
N PRO A 397 -15.38 17.91 -14.11
CA PRO A 397 -15.61 19.15 -14.84
C PRO A 397 -14.57 19.42 -15.93
N ARG A 398 -13.28 19.22 -15.63
CA ARG A 398 -12.20 19.31 -16.62
C ARG A 398 -12.32 18.35 -17.80
N CYS A 399 -12.77 17.11 -17.59
CA CYS A 399 -12.96 16.15 -18.68
C CYS A 399 -14.21 16.45 -19.52
N VAL A 400 -15.27 16.98 -18.89
CA VAL A 400 -16.46 17.47 -19.60
C VAL A 400 -16.10 18.67 -20.48
N ALA A 401 -15.24 19.56 -19.98
CA ALA A 401 -14.69 20.69 -20.73
C ALA A 401 -13.64 20.28 -21.79
N LYS A 402 -13.17 19.02 -21.77
CA LYS A 402 -12.09 18.49 -22.64
C LYS A 402 -10.75 19.23 -22.51
N GLU A 403 -10.43 19.69 -21.30
CA GLU A 403 -9.20 20.43 -20.96
C GLU A 403 -8.01 19.55 -20.56
#